data_AF-A0A0U2Q780-F1
#
_entry.id   AF-A0A0U2Q780-F1
#
_cell.length_a   1.000
_cell.length_b   1.000
_cell.length_c   1.000
_cell.angle_alpha   90.00
_cell.angle_beta   90.00
_cell.angle_gamma   90.00
#
_symmetry.space_group_name_H-M   'P 1'
#
loop_
_entity.id
_entity.type
_entity.pdbx_description
1 polymer ?
#
loop_
_entity_poly.entity_id
_entity_poly.type
_entity_poly.pdbx_seq_one_letter_code
_entity_poly.pdbx_strand_id
1 'polypeptide(L)' 'MSAKAPASREDCVSRDESDPLGEFARRFHKPSGIIYLDGNSLGLLPIAAQQRLRDVTAKEWGGRY' A
#
# COMPACT_ATOMS: atom_id res chain seq x y z
N MET A 1 21.23 2.48 -14.00
CA MET A 1 21.61 1.06 -14.24
C MET A 1 20.33 0.24 -14.25
N SER A 2 20.10 -0.62 -15.25
CA SER A 2 18.91 -1.49 -15.27
C SER A 2 19.13 -2.67 -14.31
N ALA A 3 18.24 -2.85 -13.34
CA ALA A 3 18.30 -3.99 -12.44
C ALA A 3 17.93 -5.27 -13.20
N LYS A 4 18.76 -6.30 -13.10
CA LYS A 4 18.48 -7.62 -13.70
C LYS A 4 17.27 -8.24 -13.00
N ALA A 5 16.36 -8.83 -13.79
CA ALA A 5 15.24 -9.61 -13.27
C ALA A 5 15.75 -10.73 -12.34
N PRO A 6 15.02 -11.06 -11.26
CA PRO A 6 15.35 -12.19 -10.39
C PRO A 6 15.31 -13.50 -11.18
N ALA A 7 16.24 -14.42 -10.90
CA ALA A 7 16.39 -15.68 -11.65
C ALA A 7 15.63 -16.85 -10.99
N SER A 8 15.16 -16.67 -9.75
CA SER A 8 14.45 -17.68 -8.97
C SER A 8 13.42 -17.05 -8.02
N ARG A 9 12.59 -17.88 -7.37
CA ARG A 9 11.67 -17.43 -6.31
C ARG A 9 12.46 -16.97 -5.08
N GLU A 10 13.54 -17.67 -4.76
CA GLU A 10 14.42 -17.38 -3.62
C GLU A 10 15.09 -16.01 -3.79
N ASP A 11 15.48 -15.65 -5.02
CA ASP A 11 15.99 -14.31 -5.33
C ASP A 11 14.95 -13.22 -5.07
N CYS A 12 13.68 -13.46 -5.40
CA CYS A 12 12.60 -12.51 -5.11
C CYS A 12 12.43 -12.32 -3.60
N VAL A 13 12.38 -13.41 -2.83
CA VAL A 13 12.24 -13.36 -1.37
C VAL A 13 13.41 -12.60 -0.74
N SER A 14 14.64 -12.89 -1.15
CA SER A 14 15.82 -12.19 -0.64
C SER A 14 15.77 -10.69 -0.91
N ARG A 15 15.26 -10.29 -2.08
CA ARG A 15 15.05 -8.88 -2.41
C ARG A 15 13.98 -8.23 -1.55
N ASP A 16 12.84 -8.90 -1.35
CA ASP A 16 11.75 -8.41 -0.50
C ASP A 16 12.21 -8.22 0.95
N GLU A 17 13.02 -9.15 1.49
CA GLU A 17 13.60 -9.06 2.83
C GLU A 17 14.59 -7.89 2.98
N SER A 18 15.30 -7.57 1.91
CA SER A 18 16.28 -6.48 1.88
C SER A 18 15.69 -5.11 1.52
N ASP A 19 14.40 -5.03 1.17
CA ASP A 19 13.78 -3.80 0.68
C ASP A 19 13.57 -2.78 1.82
N PRO A 20 14.31 -1.65 1.84
CA PRO A 20 14.12 -0.62 2.87
C PRO A 20 12.73 0.04 2.79
N LEU A 21 11.99 -0.17 1.70
CA LEU A 21 10.64 0.35 1.50
C LEU A 21 9.54 -0.68 1.83
N GLY A 22 9.88 -1.93 2.15
CA GLY A 22 8.89 -3.00 2.33
C GLY A 22 7.85 -2.69 3.40
N GLU A 23 8.25 -1.99 4.47
CA GLU A 23 7.37 -1.58 5.57
C GLU A 23 6.28 -0.57 5.14
N PHE A 24 6.50 0.23 4.09
CA PHE A 24 5.48 1.17 3.60
C PHE A 24 4.27 0.45 3.00
N ALA A 25 4.47 -0.78 2.49
CA ALA A 25 3.37 -1.55 1.92
C ALA A 25 2.30 -1.89 2.96
N ARG A 26 2.63 -1.89 4.27
CA ARG A 26 1.67 -2.08 5.37
C ARG A 26 0.72 -0.89 5.56
N ARG A 27 0.99 0.26 4.95
CA ARG A 27 0.18 1.48 5.07
C ARG A 27 -1.06 1.47 4.15
N PHE A 28 -1.24 0.43 3.35
CA PHE A 28 -2.28 0.32 2.33
C PHE A 28 -3.14 -0.93 2.54
N HIS A 29 -4.41 -0.85 2.16
CA HIS A 29 -5.26 -2.03 2.04
C HIS A 29 -4.85 -2.85 0.82
N LYS A 30 -4.34 -4.06 1.07
CA LYS A 30 -3.99 -5.02 0.01
C LYS A 30 -5.16 -6.00 -0.17
N PRO A 31 -5.78 -6.06 -1.36
CA PRO A 31 -6.84 -7.03 -1.60
C PRO A 31 -6.25 -8.45 -1.59
N SER A 32 -6.92 -9.37 -0.91
CA SER A 32 -6.46 -10.75 -0.79
C SER A 32 -6.54 -11.48 -2.14
N GLY A 33 -5.55 -12.33 -2.42
CA GLY A 33 -5.57 -13.21 -3.59
C GLY A 33 -5.27 -12.54 -4.94
N ILE A 34 -4.86 -11.27 -4.95
CA ILE A 34 -4.51 -10.57 -6.20
C ILE A 34 -3.11 -9.94 -6.15
N ILE A 35 -2.43 -9.94 -7.29
CA ILE A 35 -1.23 -9.12 -7.52
C ILE A 35 -1.69 -7.88 -8.27
N TYR A 36 -1.75 -6.75 -7.56
CA TYR A 36 -2.28 -5.50 -8.11
C TYR A 36 -1.21 -4.73 -8.88
N LEU A 37 -1.28 -4.75 -10.22
CA LEU A 37 -0.31 -4.12 -11.12
C LEU A 37 -0.84 -2.89 -11.87
N ASP A 38 -2.04 -2.39 -11.52
CA ASP A 38 -2.68 -1.23 -12.17
C ASP A 38 -2.71 0.02 -11.26
N GLY A 39 -1.72 0.13 -10.36
CA GLY A 39 -1.61 1.26 -9.43
C GLY A 39 -1.34 2.62 -10.10
N ASN A 40 -0.98 2.62 -11.38
CA ASN A 40 -0.86 3.81 -12.22
C ASN A 40 -2.22 4.45 -12.56
N SER A 41 -3.30 3.65 -12.55
CA SER A 41 -4.66 4.13 -12.79
C SER A 41 -5.32 4.55 -11.49
N LEU A 42 -5.38 3.63 -10.51
CA LEU A 42 -5.94 3.89 -9.18
C LEU A 42 -5.02 3.31 -8.11
N GLY A 43 -4.44 4.17 -7.26
CA GLY A 43 -3.62 3.71 -6.15
C GLY A 43 -4.42 2.86 -5.14
N LEU A 44 -3.74 1.91 -4.48
CA LEU A 44 -4.33 1.21 -3.34
C LEU A 44 -4.78 2.20 -2.27
N LEU A 45 -5.88 1.89 -1.58
CA LEU A 45 -6.42 2.74 -0.51
C LEU A 45 -5.42 2.84 0.65
N PRO A 46 -4.92 4.03 1.01
CA PRO A 46 -4.13 4.22 2.22
C PRO A 46 -5.02 4.07 3.47
N ILE A 47 -4.55 3.34 4.47
CA ILE A 47 -5.27 3.17 5.76
C ILE A 47 -5.53 4.53 6.42
N ALA A 48 -4.55 5.45 6.33
CA ALA A 48 -4.66 6.79 6.89
C ALA A 48 -5.74 7.65 6.20
N ALA A 49 -5.98 7.44 4.90
CA ALA A 49 -7.03 8.17 4.18
C ALA A 49 -8.42 7.79 4.70
N GLN A 50 -8.64 6.50 4.98
CA GLN A 50 -9.88 6.03 5.60
C GLN A 50 -10.10 6.65 6.99
N GLN A 51 -9.04 6.73 7.81
CA GLN A 51 -9.12 7.38 9.12
C GLN A 51 -9.44 8.87 9.00
N ARG A 52 -8.75 9.58 8.10
CA ARG A 52 -8.98 11.01 7.88
C ARG A 52 -10.41 11.29 7.45
N LEU A 53 -10.96 10.49 6.53
CA LEU A 53 -12.35 10.63 6.09
C LEU A 53 -13.33 10.44 7.25
N ARG A 54 -13.12 9.44 8.12
CA ARG A 54 -13.94 9.25 9.32
C ARG A 54 -13.90 10.46 10.26
N ASP A 55 -12.72 11.02 10.49
CA ASP A 55 -12.58 12.19 11.37
C ASP A 55 -13.29 13.42 10.80
N VAL A 56 -13.16 13.66 9.49
CA VAL A 56 -13.86 14.77 8.81
C VAL A 56 -15.37 14.62 8.95
N THR A 57 -15.92 13.45 8.65
CA THR A 57 -17.39 13.27 8.64
C THR A 57 -17.97 13.25 10.05
N ALA A 58 -17.33 12.57 11.00
CA ALA A 58 -17.88 12.40 12.34
C ALA A 58 -17.63 13.62 13.25
N LYS A 59 -16.42 14.20 13.21
CA LYS A 59 -16.00 15.22 14.18
C LYS A 59 -16.10 16.63 13.59
N GLU A 60 -15.58 16.83 12.39
CA GLU A 60 -15.49 18.17 11.81
C GLU A 60 -16.83 18.64 11.22
N TRP A 61 -17.54 17.74 10.54
CA TRP A 61 -18.87 18.03 9.98
C TRP A 61 -19.99 17.62 10.96
N GLY A 62 -20.02 16.35 11.38
CA GLY A 62 -21.09 15.79 12.20
C GLY A 62 -21.18 16.41 13.60
N GLY A 63 -20.05 16.73 14.23
CA GLY A 63 -19.99 17.31 15.57
C GLY A 63 -20.37 18.80 15.66
N ARG A 64 -20.88 19.41 14.58
CA ARG A 64 -21.35 20.80 14.55
C ARG A 64 -22.84 20.95 14.86
N TYR A 65 -23.54 19.84 15.09
CA TYR A 65 -24.95 19.76 15.46
C TYR A 65 -25.12 18.73 16.58
#